data_AF-A0A2G2Y5F7-F1
#
_entry.id   AF-A0A2G2Y5F7-F1
#
_cell.length_a   1.000
_cell.length_b   1.000
_cell.length_c   1.000
_cell.angle_alpha   90.00
_cell.angle_beta   90.00
_cell.angle_gamma   90.00
#
_symmetry.space_group_name_H-M   'P 1'
#
loop_
_entity.id
_entity.type
_entity.pdbx_description
1 polymer ?
#
loop_
_entity_poly.entity_id
_entity_poly.type
_entity_poly.pdbx_seq_one_letter_code
_entity_poly.pdbx_strand_id
1 'polypeptide(L)'
;MWGSAWLYYATGNKTYISLATDPRISKNTKAPFMIPDLSVLSWDNKLPAAMLLLTRMRIFLNPGYPYEEMLSNYHNYTGLNMCSYLQRFRVFNFTKGGLIQLNHGRGQPLQYVVNAAFLASLFVDYMNATGVPGWYCGINFIPLEDLRSFATSQVNYILGENPMKMSYIVGYGNKFPRHVHHRGASIPTGKTKYSCTGGWRWRDTKNPNPHNITGAMVGGPDKFDKFKDSRSNFSYTEPTLAGNAGLVAALVSLTGSGGYGVDKNAIFSGVPPLYPMSPPPPPPWKP
;
A
#
# COMPACT_ATOMS: atom_id res chain seq x y z
N MET A 1 13.03 -6.17 10.15
CA MET A 1 11.58 -6.17 10.42
C MET A 1 10.77 -6.83 9.31
N TRP A 2 10.63 -6.24 8.11
CA TRP A 2 9.81 -6.78 7.00
C TRP A 2 10.08 -8.25 6.66
N GLY A 3 11.33 -8.60 6.35
CA GLY A 3 11.68 -9.99 6.01
C GLY A 3 11.43 -10.96 7.17
N SER A 4 11.70 -10.54 8.40
CA SER A 4 11.44 -11.33 9.61
C SER A 4 9.95 -11.61 9.81
N ALA A 5 9.10 -10.61 9.62
CA ALA A 5 7.65 -10.79 9.71
C ALA A 5 7.14 -11.78 8.64
N TRP A 6 7.58 -11.66 7.39
CA TRP A 6 7.19 -12.60 6.33
C TRP A 6 7.73 -14.01 6.54
N LEU A 7 8.98 -14.16 6.96
CA LEU A 7 9.57 -15.47 7.22
C LEU A 7 8.84 -16.17 8.37
N TYR A 8 8.43 -15.42 9.40
CA TYR A 8 7.54 -15.97 10.42
C TYR A 8 6.19 -16.39 9.83
N TYR A 9 5.54 -15.51 9.08
CA TYR A 9 4.25 -15.82 8.44
C TYR A 9 4.30 -17.04 7.52
N ALA A 10 5.43 -17.28 6.86
CA ALA A 10 5.61 -18.40 5.94
C ALA A 10 6.00 -19.72 6.63
N THR A 11 6.68 -19.67 7.79
CA THR A 11 7.32 -20.86 8.39
C THR A 11 6.84 -21.20 9.80
N GLY A 12 6.24 -20.24 10.51
CA GLY A 12 6.00 -20.31 11.95
C GLY A 12 7.25 -20.41 12.83
N ASN A 13 8.46 -20.28 12.27
CA ASN A 13 9.68 -20.37 13.06
C ASN A 13 9.79 -19.16 14.00
N LYS A 14 9.73 -19.44 15.30
CA LYS A 14 9.68 -18.44 16.38
C LYS A 14 10.89 -17.50 16.41
N THR A 15 12.04 -17.89 15.85
CA THR A 15 13.21 -17.02 15.78
C THR A 15 12.91 -15.75 14.96
N TYR A 16 12.08 -15.85 13.93
CA TYR A 16 11.72 -14.74 13.08
C TYR A 16 10.74 -13.76 13.74
N ILE A 17 9.71 -14.23 14.46
CA ILE A 17 8.85 -13.30 15.20
C ILE A 17 9.63 -12.66 16.36
N SER A 18 10.50 -13.42 17.04
CA SER A 18 11.36 -12.89 18.11
C SER A 18 12.28 -11.78 17.60
N LEU A 19 12.88 -11.94 16.43
CA LEU A 19 13.65 -10.88 15.78
C LEU A 19 12.77 -9.71 15.31
N ALA A 20 11.56 -9.99 14.81
CA ALA A 20 10.64 -8.93 14.36
C ALA A 20 10.14 -8.06 15.51
N THR A 21 10.06 -8.61 16.72
CA THR A 21 9.61 -7.93 17.95
C THR A 21 10.75 -7.49 18.86
N ASP A 22 12.01 -7.63 18.45
CA ASP A 22 13.16 -7.17 19.24
C ASP A 22 13.11 -5.63 19.38
N PRO A 23 13.13 -5.06 20.60
CA PRO A 23 13.09 -3.62 20.82
C PRO A 23 14.20 -2.85 20.08
N ARG A 24 15.37 -3.46 19.86
CA ARG A 24 16.48 -2.86 19.11
C ARG A 24 16.12 -2.68 17.65
N ILE A 25 15.37 -3.62 17.05
CA ILE A 25 14.89 -3.50 15.67
C ILE A 25 13.92 -2.32 15.57
N SER A 26 12.95 -2.20 16.48
CA SER A 26 11.99 -1.09 16.50
C SER A 26 12.68 0.29 16.60
N LYS A 27 13.68 0.39 17.49
CA LYS A 27 14.49 1.61 17.67
C LYS A 27 15.29 1.95 16.41
N ASN A 28 15.96 0.97 15.81
CA ASN A 28 16.77 1.18 14.60
C ASN A 28 15.93 1.58 13.39
N THR A 29 14.70 1.04 13.27
CA THR A 29 13.77 1.43 12.21
C THR A 29 13.08 2.78 12.48
N LYS A 30 13.36 3.42 13.62
CA LYS A 30 12.75 4.68 14.06
C LYS A 30 11.21 4.63 14.14
N ALA A 31 10.64 3.44 14.34
CA ALA A 31 9.18 3.25 14.39
C ALA A 31 8.50 4.12 15.47
N PRO A 32 9.06 4.26 16.70
CA PRO A 32 8.43 5.07 17.74
C PRO A 32 8.40 6.58 17.46
N PHE A 33 9.24 7.09 16.54
CA PHE A 33 9.36 8.52 16.29
C PHE A 33 8.27 9.08 15.38
N MET A 34 7.45 8.22 14.75
CA MET A 34 6.32 8.63 13.91
C MET A 34 6.68 9.70 12.85
N ILE A 35 7.88 9.59 12.26
CA ILE A 35 8.36 10.51 11.23
C ILE A 35 7.48 10.34 9.98
N PRO A 36 6.85 11.40 9.45
CA PRO A 36 5.90 11.30 8.32
C PRO A 36 6.46 10.54 7.12
N ASP A 37 7.70 10.82 6.70
CA ASP A 37 8.31 10.12 5.55
C ASP A 37 8.45 8.61 5.78
N LEU A 38 8.58 8.19 7.03
CA LEU A 38 8.66 6.76 7.38
C LEU A 38 7.28 6.10 7.44
N SER A 39 6.17 6.84 7.43
CA SER A 39 4.80 6.28 7.33
C SER A 39 4.37 6.00 5.88
N VAL A 40 5.21 6.33 4.90
CA VAL A 40 4.93 6.14 3.48
C VAL A 40 5.58 4.85 2.96
N LEU A 41 4.76 3.87 2.57
CA LEU A 41 5.23 2.63 1.96
C LEU A 41 5.80 2.89 0.56
N SER A 42 6.99 2.37 0.31
CA SER A 42 7.64 2.46 -1.01
C SER A 42 8.54 1.24 -1.29
N TRP A 43 9.10 1.21 -2.49
CA TRP A 43 10.11 0.21 -2.87
C TRP A 43 11.38 0.29 -2.00
N ASP A 44 11.61 1.39 -1.30
CA ASP A 44 12.72 1.58 -0.34
C ASP A 44 12.23 1.35 1.10
N ASN A 45 11.20 2.07 1.54
CA ASN A 45 10.67 2.01 2.90
C ASN A 45 9.55 0.95 3.07
N LYS A 46 9.78 -0.07 3.91
CA LYS A 46 8.78 -1.12 4.25
C LYS A 46 8.16 -0.96 5.64
N LEU A 47 8.58 0.04 6.41
CA LEU A 47 8.19 0.19 7.81
C LEU A 47 6.67 0.13 8.02
N PRO A 48 5.82 0.92 7.33
CA PRO A 48 4.39 0.95 7.63
C PRO A 48 3.70 -0.37 7.27
N ALA A 49 4.10 -1.02 6.18
CA ALA A 49 3.58 -2.33 5.79
C ALA A 49 4.01 -3.44 6.75
N ALA A 50 5.26 -3.38 7.23
CA ALA A 50 5.77 -4.35 8.21
C ALA A 50 5.05 -4.22 9.56
N MET A 51 4.76 -2.99 10.02
CA MET A 51 3.97 -2.78 11.23
C MET A 51 2.52 -3.26 11.07
N LEU A 52 1.90 -3.02 9.91
CA LEU A 52 0.55 -3.54 9.62
C LEU A 52 0.52 -5.08 9.58
N LEU A 53 1.56 -5.72 9.03
CA LEU A 53 1.67 -7.19 9.05
C LEU A 53 1.86 -7.74 10.48
N LEU A 54 2.64 -7.07 11.32
CA LEU A 54 2.79 -7.45 12.73
C LEU A 54 1.50 -7.19 13.52
N THR A 55 0.76 -6.15 13.16
CA THR A 55 -0.59 -5.87 13.68
C THR A 55 -1.56 -7.01 13.34
N ARG A 56 -1.54 -7.53 12.10
CA ARG A 56 -2.28 -8.74 11.71
C ARG A 56 -1.97 -9.93 12.63
N MET A 57 -0.69 -10.17 12.91
CA MET A 57 -0.27 -11.26 13.80
C MET A 57 -0.80 -11.06 15.22
N ARG A 58 -0.74 -9.84 15.75
CA ARG A 58 -1.33 -9.54 17.05
C ARG A 58 -2.82 -9.83 17.11
N ILE A 59 -3.56 -9.34 16.12
CA ILE A 59 -5.03 -9.35 16.12
C ILE A 59 -5.59 -10.76 15.93
N PHE A 60 -5.02 -11.54 15.01
CA PHE A 60 -5.61 -12.81 14.60
C PHE A 60 -4.85 -14.04 15.11
N LEU A 61 -3.52 -13.97 15.18
CA LEU A 61 -2.73 -15.09 15.69
C LEU A 61 -2.58 -15.03 17.22
N ASN A 62 -2.59 -13.81 17.79
CA ASN A 62 -2.50 -13.53 19.22
C ASN A 62 -1.39 -14.34 19.92
N PRO A 63 -0.11 -14.10 19.58
CA PRO A 63 0.99 -14.92 20.06
C PRO A 63 1.28 -14.75 21.56
N GLY A 64 0.76 -13.71 22.22
CA GLY A 64 0.94 -13.47 23.65
C GLY A 64 2.39 -13.17 24.04
N TYR A 65 2.75 -13.50 25.28
CA TYR A 65 4.11 -13.29 25.81
C TYR A 65 5.15 -14.15 25.06
N PRO A 66 6.36 -13.65 24.77
CA PRO A 66 6.91 -12.32 25.09
C PRO A 66 6.66 -11.25 24.02
N TYR A 67 5.83 -11.53 23.01
CA TYR A 67 5.69 -10.70 21.81
C TYR A 67 4.70 -9.54 21.97
N GLU A 68 3.72 -9.69 22.87
CA GLU A 68 2.56 -8.81 23.00
C GLU A 68 2.91 -7.33 23.16
N GLU A 69 3.90 -6.99 23.99
CA GLU A 69 4.28 -5.60 24.23
C GLU A 69 4.68 -4.87 22.94
N MET A 70 5.60 -5.46 22.16
CA MET A 70 6.07 -4.86 20.92
C MET A 70 4.99 -4.89 19.83
N LEU A 71 4.22 -5.98 19.76
CA LEU A 71 3.12 -6.09 18.81
C LEU A 71 2.04 -5.03 19.09
N SER A 72 1.74 -4.77 20.37
CA SER A 72 0.81 -3.71 20.78
C SER A 72 1.34 -2.33 20.37
N ASN A 73 2.64 -2.09 20.53
CA ASN A 73 3.28 -0.86 20.03
C ASN A 73 3.14 -0.72 18.51
N TYR A 74 3.40 -1.76 17.73
CA TYR A 74 3.23 -1.72 16.28
C TYR A 74 1.77 -1.52 15.86
N HIS A 75 0.81 -2.08 16.59
CA HIS A 75 -0.60 -1.80 16.38
C HIS A 75 -0.92 -0.32 16.61
N ASN A 76 -0.44 0.26 17.70
CA ASN A 76 -0.61 1.70 17.99
C ASN A 76 0.02 2.58 16.89
N TYR A 77 1.26 2.28 16.48
CA TYR A 77 1.95 3.03 15.41
C TYR A 77 1.23 2.88 14.07
N THR A 78 0.67 1.71 13.78
CA THR A 78 -0.15 1.48 12.59
C THR A 78 -1.42 2.33 12.64
N GLY A 79 -2.11 2.40 13.79
CA GLY A 79 -3.27 3.27 13.97
C GLY A 79 -2.93 4.75 13.73
N LEU A 80 -1.81 5.23 14.28
CA LEU A 80 -1.32 6.60 14.04
C LEU A 80 -0.93 6.85 12.57
N ASN A 81 -0.35 5.86 11.88
CA ASN A 81 -0.11 5.94 10.45
C ASN A 81 -1.41 6.10 9.65
N MET A 82 -2.47 5.36 10.00
CA MET A 82 -3.79 5.55 9.36
C MET A 82 -4.37 6.93 9.64
N CYS A 83 -4.19 7.47 10.86
CA CYS A 83 -4.56 8.85 11.17
C CYS A 83 -3.83 9.85 10.25
N SER A 84 -2.55 9.61 9.94
CA SER A 84 -1.75 10.52 9.11
C SER A 84 -2.30 10.69 7.69
N TYR A 85 -3.02 9.70 7.17
CA TYR A 85 -3.64 9.74 5.85
C TYR A 85 -4.90 10.59 5.79
N LEU A 86 -5.52 10.92 6.93
CA LEU A 86 -6.77 11.68 6.96
C LEU A 86 -6.48 13.19 6.97
N GLN A 87 -7.08 13.90 6.01
CA GLN A 87 -6.83 15.32 5.76
C GLN A 87 -7.03 16.21 7.01
N ARG A 88 -7.95 15.85 7.92
CA ARG A 88 -8.23 16.60 9.15
C ARG A 88 -7.02 16.74 10.08
N PHE A 89 -6.07 15.79 10.05
CA PHE A 89 -4.88 15.82 10.90
C PHE A 89 -3.71 16.57 10.28
N ARG A 90 -3.81 16.96 9.00
CA ARG A 90 -2.84 17.81 8.30
C ARG A 90 -1.38 17.32 8.38
N VAL A 91 -1.18 16.00 8.46
CA VAL A 91 0.16 15.41 8.42
C VAL A 91 0.73 15.46 6.99
N PHE A 92 -0.11 15.17 6.00
CA PHE A 92 0.20 15.33 4.59
C PHE A 92 -0.70 16.37 3.93
N ASN A 93 -0.15 17.07 2.95
CA ASN A 93 -0.91 17.98 2.09
C ASN A 93 -1.78 17.20 1.10
N PHE A 94 -2.84 17.83 0.63
CA PHE A 94 -3.70 17.31 -0.44
C PHE A 94 -3.72 18.32 -1.59
N THR A 95 -3.82 17.83 -2.83
CA THR A 95 -4.11 18.68 -3.99
C THR A 95 -5.53 19.24 -3.90
N LYS A 96 -5.87 20.23 -4.73
CA LYS A 96 -7.25 20.77 -4.78
C LYS A 96 -8.25 19.71 -5.24
N GLY A 97 -7.80 18.77 -6.08
CA GLY A 97 -8.57 17.63 -6.54
C GLY A 97 -8.69 16.47 -5.55
N GLY A 98 -8.10 16.56 -4.35
CA GLY A 98 -8.23 15.54 -3.31
C GLY A 98 -7.18 14.42 -3.32
N LEU A 99 -6.08 14.57 -4.07
CA LEU A 99 -4.97 13.61 -4.07
C LEU A 99 -4.02 13.89 -2.89
N ILE A 100 -3.71 12.87 -2.09
CA ILE A 100 -2.73 12.99 -0.99
C ILE A 100 -1.29 13.15 -1.54
N GLN A 101 -0.50 14.06 -0.96
CA GLN A 101 0.87 14.40 -1.39
C GLN A 101 1.94 13.75 -0.48
N LEU A 102 2.06 12.42 -0.55
CA LEU A 102 2.97 11.62 0.29
C LEU A 102 4.47 11.79 -0.04
N ASN A 103 4.77 12.41 -1.18
CA ASN A 103 6.14 12.70 -1.63
C ASN A 103 6.44 14.21 -1.66
N HIS A 104 5.72 15.01 -0.87
CA HIS A 104 5.90 16.47 -0.76
C HIS A 104 5.71 17.23 -2.08
N GLY A 105 4.80 16.73 -2.93
CA GLY A 105 4.50 17.35 -4.23
C GLY A 105 5.59 17.17 -5.28
N ARG A 106 6.50 16.20 -5.08
CA ARG A 106 7.50 15.79 -6.07
C ARG A 106 6.88 14.88 -7.16
N GLY A 107 7.69 14.52 -8.16
CA GLY A 107 7.27 13.61 -9.23
C GLY A 107 6.90 12.20 -8.75
N GLN A 108 6.14 11.50 -9.59
CA GLN A 108 5.64 10.14 -9.39
C GLN A 108 4.82 9.93 -8.09
N PRO A 109 3.84 10.80 -7.77
CA PRO A 109 3.07 10.67 -6.54
C PRO A 109 2.24 9.38 -6.47
N LEU A 110 1.69 8.89 -7.60
CA LEU A 110 0.68 7.83 -7.56
C LEU A 110 1.18 6.51 -6.98
N GLN A 111 2.48 6.20 -7.10
CA GLN A 111 3.04 4.98 -6.50
C GLN A 111 2.87 4.95 -4.97
N TYR A 112 2.94 6.11 -4.31
CA TYR A 112 2.78 6.22 -2.87
C TYR A 112 1.29 6.23 -2.50
N VAL A 113 0.47 6.87 -3.32
CA VAL A 113 -0.98 6.99 -3.13
C VAL A 113 -1.65 5.62 -3.15
N VAL A 114 -1.34 4.77 -4.14
CA VAL A 114 -1.90 3.40 -4.18
C VAL A 114 -1.47 2.56 -2.99
N ASN A 115 -0.22 2.73 -2.54
CA ASN A 115 0.29 2.01 -1.37
C ASN A 115 -0.45 2.44 -0.08
N ALA A 116 -0.68 3.74 0.10
CA ALA A 116 -1.45 4.25 1.23
C ALA A 116 -2.92 3.80 1.18
N ALA A 117 -3.54 3.82 0.00
CA ALA A 117 -4.90 3.32 -0.20
C ALA A 117 -5.01 1.82 0.15
N PHE A 118 -4.05 1.00 -0.29
CA PHE A 118 -3.97 -0.41 0.06
C PHE A 118 -3.83 -0.63 1.57
N LEU A 119 -2.88 0.05 2.23
CA LEU A 119 -2.66 -0.10 3.67
C LEU A 119 -3.88 0.33 4.49
N ALA A 120 -4.51 1.45 4.12
CA ALA A 120 -5.74 1.95 4.72
C ALA A 120 -6.90 0.95 4.57
N SER A 121 -7.13 0.48 3.35
CA SER A 121 -8.16 -0.50 3.03
C SER A 121 -7.98 -1.78 3.83
N LEU A 122 -6.76 -2.33 3.87
CA LEU A 122 -6.43 -3.56 4.55
C LEU A 122 -6.53 -3.44 6.08
N PHE A 123 -6.16 -2.29 6.65
CA PHE A 123 -6.36 -2.01 8.08
C PHE A 123 -7.86 -2.00 8.44
N VAL A 124 -8.70 -1.38 7.61
CA VAL A 124 -10.16 -1.44 7.79
C VAL A 124 -10.65 -2.88 7.77
N ASP A 125 -10.17 -3.71 6.84
CA ASP A 125 -10.57 -5.12 6.76
C ASP A 125 -10.20 -5.89 8.04
N TYR A 126 -9.04 -5.58 8.65
CA TYR A 126 -8.65 -6.20 9.91
C TYR A 126 -9.59 -5.84 11.06
N MET A 127 -9.87 -4.55 11.21
CA MET A 127 -10.74 -4.06 12.28
C MET A 127 -12.16 -4.60 12.12
N ASN A 128 -12.68 -4.59 10.91
CA ASN A 128 -14.01 -5.12 10.59
C ASN A 128 -14.11 -6.63 10.91
N ALA A 129 -13.08 -7.42 10.59
CA ALA A 129 -13.05 -8.86 10.91
C ALA A 129 -13.06 -9.17 12.42
N THR A 130 -12.69 -8.18 13.25
CA THR A 130 -12.77 -8.24 14.72
C THR A 130 -13.99 -7.55 15.33
N GLY A 131 -14.87 -6.96 14.52
CA GLY A 131 -16.04 -6.22 15.02
C GLY A 131 -15.70 -4.89 15.69
N VAL A 132 -14.50 -4.35 15.45
CA VAL A 132 -14.07 -3.05 15.99
C VAL A 132 -14.56 -1.94 15.04
N PRO A 133 -15.43 -1.00 15.46
CA PRO A 133 -16.08 -0.05 14.54
C PRO A 133 -15.20 1.15 14.14
N GLY A 134 -14.03 1.31 14.76
CA GLY A 134 -13.13 2.43 14.54
C GLY A 134 -11.98 2.43 15.52
N TRP A 135 -11.15 3.47 15.49
CA TRP A 135 -10.03 3.63 16.41
C TRP A 135 -9.84 5.10 16.79
N TYR A 136 -9.00 5.35 17.79
CA TYR A 136 -8.73 6.71 18.26
C TYR A 136 -7.47 7.29 17.63
N CYS A 137 -7.60 8.51 17.13
CA CYS A 137 -6.51 9.39 16.71
C CYS A 137 -6.38 10.52 17.73
N GLY A 138 -5.62 10.27 18.80
CA GLY A 138 -5.61 11.13 19.99
C GLY A 138 -6.98 11.10 20.67
N ILE A 139 -7.60 12.27 20.84
CA ILE A 139 -8.95 12.38 21.44
C ILE A 139 -10.09 12.08 20.46
N ASN A 140 -9.80 11.95 19.16
CA ASN A 140 -10.82 11.83 18.13
C ASN A 140 -11.09 10.36 17.78
N PHE A 141 -12.33 9.91 17.94
CA PHE A 141 -12.76 8.62 17.40
C PHE A 141 -12.95 8.72 15.88
N ILE A 142 -12.34 7.78 15.15
CA ILE A 142 -12.42 7.70 13.69
C ILE A 142 -13.16 6.40 13.32
N PRO A 143 -14.36 6.50 12.70
CA PRO A 143 -15.06 5.35 12.13
C PRO A 143 -14.24 4.69 11.02
N LEU A 144 -14.35 3.37 10.88
CA LEU A 144 -13.70 2.64 9.77
C LEU A 144 -14.10 3.17 8.38
N GLU A 145 -15.32 3.68 8.24
CA GLU A 145 -15.84 4.21 6.98
C GLU A 145 -15.10 5.46 6.51
N ASP A 146 -14.59 6.30 7.41
CA ASP A 146 -13.76 7.47 7.05
C ASP A 146 -12.47 7.01 6.35
N LEU A 147 -11.85 5.94 6.84
CA LEU A 147 -10.62 5.38 6.27
C LEU A 147 -10.87 4.62 4.97
N ARG A 148 -11.98 3.87 4.91
CA ARG A 148 -12.40 3.20 3.67
C ARG A 148 -12.69 4.23 2.59
N SER A 149 -13.39 5.32 2.92
CA SER A 149 -13.68 6.42 2.01
C SER A 149 -12.41 7.12 1.53
N PHE A 150 -11.43 7.33 2.40
CA PHE A 150 -10.11 7.79 1.99
C PHE A 150 -9.50 6.84 0.94
N ALA A 151 -9.37 5.54 1.24
CA ALA A 151 -8.75 4.58 0.33
C ALA A 151 -9.46 4.52 -1.04
N THR A 152 -10.80 4.47 -1.03
CA THR A 152 -11.63 4.49 -2.24
C THR A 152 -11.43 5.79 -3.03
N SER A 153 -11.42 6.95 -2.37
CA SER A 153 -11.23 8.24 -3.05
C SER A 153 -9.90 8.32 -3.79
N GLN A 154 -8.83 7.78 -3.21
CA GLN A 154 -7.50 7.80 -3.81
C GLN A 154 -7.42 6.90 -5.05
N VAL A 155 -8.05 5.72 -5.02
CA VAL A 155 -8.13 4.84 -6.19
C VAL A 155 -9.06 5.43 -7.24
N ASN A 156 -10.22 5.96 -6.87
CA ASN A 156 -11.13 6.63 -7.81
C ASN A 156 -10.48 7.83 -8.50
N TYR A 157 -9.68 8.62 -7.78
CA TYR A 157 -8.88 9.70 -8.38
C TYR A 157 -7.98 9.14 -9.49
N ILE A 158 -7.33 8.00 -9.27
CA ILE A 158 -6.47 7.34 -10.27
C ILE A 158 -7.29 6.85 -11.47
N LEU A 159 -8.50 6.35 -11.23
CA LEU A 159 -9.39 5.79 -12.25
C LEU A 159 -10.11 6.85 -13.09
N GLY A 160 -10.28 8.08 -12.59
CA GLY A 160 -10.86 9.18 -13.38
C GLY A 160 -11.56 10.28 -12.59
N GLU A 161 -11.80 10.10 -11.30
CA GLU A 161 -12.44 11.10 -10.42
C GLU A 161 -11.46 12.19 -9.99
N ASN A 162 -10.89 12.89 -10.97
CA ASN A 162 -9.93 13.95 -10.78
C ASN A 162 -10.26 15.18 -11.65
N PRO A 163 -9.64 16.34 -11.40
CA PRO A 163 -9.90 17.56 -12.16
C PRO A 163 -9.65 17.45 -13.67
N MET A 164 -8.80 16.52 -14.11
CA MET A 164 -8.49 16.27 -15.53
C MET A 164 -9.53 15.35 -16.22
N LYS A 165 -10.44 14.74 -15.44
CA LYS A 165 -11.45 13.77 -15.88
C LYS A 165 -10.85 12.68 -16.77
N MET A 166 -9.72 12.13 -16.34
CA MET A 166 -8.98 11.12 -17.08
C MET A 166 -8.44 10.03 -16.16
N SER A 167 -8.36 8.80 -16.64
CA SER A 167 -7.62 7.76 -15.96
C SER A 167 -6.12 8.04 -16.04
N TYR A 168 -5.38 7.67 -14.99
CA TYR A 168 -3.93 7.58 -15.00
C TYR A 168 -3.43 6.15 -15.27
N ILE A 169 -4.32 5.23 -15.67
CA ILE A 169 -4.00 3.87 -16.09
C ILE A 169 -4.16 3.78 -17.60
N VAL A 170 -3.10 3.35 -18.29
CA VAL A 170 -3.10 3.21 -19.75
C VAL A 170 -4.14 2.16 -20.17
N GLY A 171 -5.00 2.52 -21.12
CA GLY A 171 -6.04 1.65 -21.66
C GLY A 171 -7.30 1.53 -20.79
N TYR A 172 -7.41 2.26 -19.68
CA TYR A 172 -8.60 2.28 -18.84
C TYR A 172 -9.39 3.59 -19.01
N GLY A 173 -10.72 3.47 -19.09
CA GLY A 173 -11.63 4.61 -19.28
C GLY A 173 -11.53 5.28 -20.65
N ASN A 174 -12.32 6.32 -20.86
CA ASN A 174 -12.43 6.99 -22.17
C ASN A 174 -11.25 7.93 -22.47
N LYS A 175 -10.54 8.40 -21.44
CA LYS A 175 -9.41 9.32 -21.54
C LYS A 175 -8.27 8.84 -20.65
N PHE A 176 -7.12 8.53 -21.25
CA PHE A 176 -5.95 7.97 -20.56
C PHE A 176 -4.64 8.41 -21.27
N PRO A 177 -3.46 8.25 -20.63
CA PRO A 177 -2.17 8.66 -21.19
C PRO A 177 -1.81 7.87 -22.46
N ARG A 178 -1.38 8.57 -23.50
CA ARG A 178 -0.95 8.01 -24.79
C ARG A 178 0.54 8.23 -25.06
N HIS A 179 1.24 9.05 -24.27
CA HIS A 179 2.65 9.40 -24.46
C HIS A 179 3.49 8.97 -23.25
N VAL A 180 3.37 7.70 -22.89
CA VAL A 180 4.01 7.09 -21.72
C VAL A 180 5.53 6.97 -21.93
N HIS A 181 6.33 7.32 -20.92
CA HIS A 181 7.80 7.19 -20.93
C HIS A 181 8.20 5.71 -20.82
N HIS A 182 8.00 4.93 -21.89
CA HIS A 182 8.30 3.50 -21.93
C HIS A 182 8.82 3.08 -23.30
N ARG A 183 10.07 2.61 -23.37
CA ARG A 183 10.77 2.29 -24.63
C ARG A 183 10.03 1.24 -25.47
N GLY A 184 9.61 0.15 -24.84
CA GLY A 184 8.85 -0.90 -25.52
C GLY A 184 7.47 -0.45 -26.01
N ALA A 185 6.96 0.66 -25.50
CA ALA A 185 5.68 1.22 -25.92
C ALA A 185 5.86 2.29 -27.02
N SER A 186 6.97 3.02 -27.01
CA SER A 186 7.21 4.18 -27.88
C SER A 186 7.87 3.84 -29.22
N ILE A 187 8.55 2.70 -29.32
CA ILE A 187 9.27 2.27 -30.53
C ILE A 187 8.34 1.38 -31.38
N PRO A 188 8.03 1.75 -32.64
CA PRO A 188 7.22 0.91 -33.51
C PRO A 188 7.87 -0.43 -33.82
N THR A 189 7.07 -1.47 -34.06
CA THR A 189 7.54 -2.76 -34.55
C THR A 189 8.33 -2.60 -35.86
N GLY A 190 9.52 -3.18 -35.91
CA GLY A 190 10.36 -3.19 -37.10
C GLY A 190 11.67 -3.93 -36.87
N LYS A 191 12.42 -4.19 -37.94
CA LYS A 191 13.76 -4.82 -37.87
C LYS A 191 14.88 -3.83 -37.53
N THR A 192 14.56 -2.54 -37.46
CA THR A 192 15.54 -1.47 -37.20
C THR A 192 15.95 -1.46 -35.74
N LYS A 193 17.23 -1.68 -35.48
CA LYS A 193 17.83 -1.48 -34.16
C LYS A 193 18.17 -0.01 -33.96
N TYR A 194 17.84 0.54 -32.81
CA TYR A 194 18.18 1.91 -32.44
C TYR A 194 19.22 1.91 -31.33
N SER A 195 20.22 2.78 -31.42
CA SER A 195 21.09 3.09 -30.28
C SER A 195 20.30 3.86 -29.20
N CYS A 196 20.87 4.02 -28.01
CA CYS A 196 20.23 4.80 -26.94
C CYS A 196 19.92 6.24 -27.38
N THR A 197 20.87 6.91 -28.03
CA THR A 197 20.69 8.27 -28.57
C THR A 197 19.80 8.29 -29.80
N GLY A 198 19.94 7.30 -30.68
CA GLY A 198 19.05 7.13 -31.84
C GLY A 198 17.58 6.94 -31.44
N GLY A 199 17.33 6.36 -30.27
CA GLY A 199 16.00 6.20 -29.69
C GLY A 199 15.35 7.48 -29.19
N TRP A 200 16.10 8.59 -29.03
CA TRP A 200 15.54 9.87 -28.59
C TRP A 200 14.48 10.40 -29.55
N ARG A 201 14.55 10.08 -30.85
CA ARG A 201 13.48 10.36 -31.81
C ARG A 201 12.11 9.81 -31.37
N TRP A 202 12.10 8.65 -30.71
CA TRP A 202 10.89 7.99 -30.21
C TRP A 202 10.45 8.54 -28.86
N ARG A 203 11.39 9.08 -28.08
CA ARG A 203 11.05 9.86 -26.89
C ARG A 203 10.38 11.18 -27.28
N ASP A 204 10.95 11.88 -28.27
CA ASP A 204 10.65 13.30 -28.55
C ASP A 204 9.56 13.50 -29.61
N THR A 205 9.13 12.45 -30.31
CA THR A 205 8.01 12.52 -31.26
C THR A 205 6.69 12.92 -30.58
N LYS A 206 5.88 13.71 -31.27
CA LYS A 206 4.53 14.13 -30.83
C LYS A 206 3.45 13.08 -31.10
N ASN A 207 3.75 12.04 -31.87
CA ASN A 207 2.80 10.96 -32.11
C ASN A 207 2.54 10.20 -30.81
N PRO A 208 1.37 9.57 -30.63
CA PRO A 208 1.14 8.67 -29.50
C PRO A 208 2.07 7.45 -29.56
N ASN A 209 2.20 6.75 -28.43
CA ASN A 209 2.90 5.47 -28.39
C ASN A 209 2.25 4.48 -29.36
N PRO A 210 3.01 3.83 -30.28
CA PRO A 210 2.47 2.84 -31.21
C PRO A 210 1.89 1.60 -30.52
N HIS A 211 2.35 1.30 -29.30
CA HIS A 211 1.84 0.19 -28.50
C HIS A 211 1.29 0.71 -27.17
N ASN A 212 0.04 0.36 -26.87
CA ASN A 212 -0.55 0.62 -25.56
C ASN A 212 -0.03 -0.40 -24.56
N ILE A 213 0.61 0.07 -23.49
CA ILE A 213 0.99 -0.75 -22.34
C ILE A 213 -0.18 -0.84 -21.36
N THR A 214 -1.24 -1.53 -21.79
CA THR A 214 -2.52 -1.62 -21.06
C THR A 214 -2.32 -2.06 -19.60
N GLY A 215 -2.97 -1.36 -18.68
CA GLY A 215 -2.88 -1.60 -17.24
C GLY A 215 -1.75 -0.84 -16.54
N ALA A 216 -0.82 -0.22 -17.28
CA ALA A 216 0.26 0.54 -16.66
C ALA A 216 -0.24 1.86 -16.06
N MET A 217 -0.07 2.01 -14.76
CA MET A 217 -0.25 3.29 -14.06
C MET A 217 0.96 4.20 -14.27
N VAL A 218 0.73 5.42 -14.77
CA VAL A 218 1.78 6.45 -14.88
C VAL A 218 2.07 7.11 -13.53
N GLY A 219 3.14 7.91 -13.45
CA GLY A 219 3.50 8.66 -12.25
C GLY A 219 2.39 9.58 -11.71
N GLY A 220 1.54 10.12 -12.59
CA GLY A 220 0.35 10.90 -12.25
C GLY A 220 0.54 12.41 -12.36
N PRO A 221 -0.36 13.22 -11.76
CA PRO A 221 -0.31 14.68 -11.89
C PRO A 221 0.75 15.32 -10.98
N ASP A 222 0.98 16.62 -11.18
CA ASP A 222 1.71 17.45 -10.24
C ASP A 222 0.85 17.84 -9.01
N LYS A 223 1.45 18.59 -8.08
CA LYS A 223 0.80 19.07 -6.85
C LYS A 223 -0.40 20.01 -7.07
N PHE A 224 -0.67 20.42 -8.30
CA PHE A 224 -1.79 21.29 -8.70
C PHE A 224 -2.82 20.55 -9.57
N ASP A 225 -2.82 19.21 -9.54
CA ASP A 225 -3.70 18.35 -10.34
C ASP A 225 -3.49 18.51 -11.85
N LYS A 226 -2.33 19.02 -12.30
CA LYS A 226 -2.01 19.16 -13.72
C LYS A 226 -1.20 17.97 -14.21
N PHE A 227 -1.59 17.45 -15.36
CA PHE A 227 -0.92 16.34 -16.01
C PHE A 227 -0.62 16.67 -17.46
N LYS A 228 0.66 16.64 -17.83
CA LYS A 228 1.12 16.78 -19.21
C LYS A 228 1.56 15.43 -19.74
N ASP A 229 0.74 14.84 -20.60
CA ASP A 229 1.00 13.57 -21.28
C ASP A 229 2.12 13.74 -22.32
N SER A 230 3.36 13.58 -21.87
CA SER A 230 4.55 13.69 -22.71
C SER A 230 5.62 12.72 -22.23
N ARG A 231 6.24 11.97 -23.17
CA ARG A 231 7.29 11.03 -22.82
C ARG A 231 8.53 11.71 -22.24
N SER A 232 8.84 12.95 -22.61
CA SER A 232 10.00 13.63 -22.00
C SER A 232 9.77 13.96 -20.53
N ASN A 233 8.51 13.94 -20.08
CA ASN A 233 8.10 14.23 -18.71
C ASN A 233 8.08 12.97 -17.84
N PHE A 234 9.22 12.28 -17.77
CA PHE A 234 9.36 10.97 -17.12
C PHE A 234 8.88 10.97 -15.66
N SER A 235 9.04 12.08 -14.93
CA SER A 235 8.52 12.24 -13.56
C SER A 235 7.01 12.00 -13.41
N TYR A 236 6.22 12.12 -14.48
CA TYR A 236 4.77 12.01 -14.42
C TYR A 236 4.22 10.96 -15.39
N THR A 237 4.91 10.67 -16.50
CA THR A 237 4.45 9.72 -17.53
C THR A 237 5.15 8.36 -17.49
N GLU A 238 6.13 8.17 -16.61
CA GLU A 238 6.81 6.88 -16.44
C GLU A 238 5.97 5.94 -15.56
N PRO A 239 5.62 4.74 -16.06
CA PRO A 239 5.04 3.70 -15.23
C PRO A 239 6.16 2.92 -14.53
N THR A 240 5.92 2.52 -13.29
CA THR A 240 6.91 1.75 -12.51
C THR A 240 6.32 0.43 -12.00
N LEU A 241 7.17 -0.59 -11.86
CA LEU A 241 6.76 -1.85 -11.24
C LEU A 241 6.30 -1.64 -9.80
N ALA A 242 6.98 -0.78 -9.05
CA ALA A 242 6.62 -0.45 -7.67
C ALA A 242 5.21 0.18 -7.58
N GLY A 243 4.87 1.11 -8.46
CA GLY A 243 3.54 1.72 -8.49
C GLY A 243 2.46 0.73 -8.92
N ASN A 244 2.72 -0.11 -9.92
CA ASN A 244 1.73 -1.09 -10.38
C ASN A 244 1.52 -2.24 -9.37
N ALA A 245 2.55 -2.64 -8.61
CA ALA A 245 2.39 -3.59 -7.50
C ALA A 245 1.42 -3.05 -6.43
N GLY A 246 1.57 -1.78 -6.05
CA GLY A 246 0.65 -1.11 -5.12
C GLY A 246 -0.76 -0.94 -5.70
N LEU A 247 -0.88 -0.62 -7.00
CA LEU A 247 -2.17 -0.51 -7.69
C LEU A 247 -2.94 -1.84 -7.62
N VAL A 248 -2.29 -2.95 -7.98
CA VAL A 248 -2.93 -4.28 -7.92
C VAL A 248 -3.41 -4.58 -6.51
N ALA A 249 -2.56 -4.33 -5.50
CA ALA A 249 -2.92 -4.56 -4.11
C ALA A 249 -4.13 -3.72 -3.66
N ALA A 250 -4.16 -2.43 -4.03
CA ALA A 250 -5.27 -1.53 -3.70
C ALA A 250 -6.58 -1.92 -4.40
N LEU A 251 -6.52 -2.31 -5.68
CA LEU A 251 -7.69 -2.77 -6.43
C LEU A 251 -8.25 -4.07 -5.83
N VAL A 252 -7.38 -5.01 -5.45
CA VAL A 252 -7.80 -6.26 -4.80
C VAL A 252 -8.39 -6.00 -3.41
N SER A 253 -7.85 -5.05 -2.63
CA SER A 253 -8.39 -4.77 -1.29
C SER A 253 -9.72 -4.01 -1.30
N LEU A 254 -10.05 -3.33 -2.41
CA LEU A 254 -11.27 -2.54 -2.55
C LEU A 254 -12.35 -3.20 -3.41
N THR A 255 -12.02 -4.26 -4.16
CA THR A 255 -13.02 -4.96 -4.97
C THR A 255 -13.94 -5.82 -4.10
N GLY A 256 -15.24 -5.81 -4.41
CA GLY A 256 -16.21 -6.73 -3.81
C GLY A 256 -16.30 -8.09 -4.54
N SER A 257 -15.65 -8.25 -5.70
CA SER A 257 -15.82 -9.44 -6.55
C SER A 257 -15.36 -10.75 -5.90
N GLY A 258 -14.44 -10.69 -4.94
CA GLY A 258 -13.92 -11.85 -4.20
C GLY A 258 -14.54 -12.05 -2.81
N GLY A 259 -15.58 -11.29 -2.48
CA GLY A 259 -16.08 -11.13 -1.10
C GLY A 259 -15.46 -9.90 -0.41
N TYR A 260 -16.01 -9.55 0.75
CA TYR A 260 -15.57 -8.40 1.53
C TYR A 260 -14.74 -8.83 2.73
N GLY A 261 -13.59 -8.16 2.94
CA GLY A 261 -12.77 -8.34 4.13
C GLY A 261 -11.72 -9.45 4.03
N VAL A 262 -11.25 -9.91 5.19
CA VAL A 262 -10.24 -10.96 5.32
C VAL A 262 -10.81 -12.21 5.98
N ASP A 263 -10.42 -13.39 5.49
CA ASP A 263 -10.73 -14.66 6.15
C ASP A 263 -9.79 -14.90 7.33
N LYS A 264 -10.23 -14.50 8.53
CA LYS A 264 -9.47 -14.68 9.77
C LYS A 264 -9.24 -16.14 10.16
N ASN A 265 -10.02 -17.08 9.64
CA ASN A 265 -9.89 -18.51 9.96
C ASN A 265 -8.79 -19.16 9.12
N ALA A 266 -8.65 -18.77 7.85
CA ALA A 266 -7.66 -19.36 6.95
C ALA A 266 -6.32 -18.60 6.91
N ILE A 267 -6.28 -17.32 7.30
CA ILE A 267 -5.10 -16.45 7.13
C ILE A 267 -3.83 -16.94 7.87
N PHE A 268 -3.96 -17.78 8.90
CA PHE A 268 -2.84 -18.42 9.60
C PHE A 268 -2.83 -19.96 9.49
N SER A 269 -3.62 -20.54 8.58
CA SER A 269 -3.72 -22.01 8.42
C SER A 269 -2.39 -22.71 8.13
N GLY A 270 -1.45 -22.01 7.49
CA GLY A 270 -0.10 -22.50 7.21
C GLY A 270 0.92 -22.28 8.33
N VAL A 271 0.55 -21.59 9.42
CA VAL A 271 1.45 -21.32 10.55
C VAL A 271 1.23 -22.36 11.65
N PRO A 272 2.27 -23.14 12.02
CA PRO A 272 2.20 -24.07 13.14
C PRO A 272 1.70 -23.40 14.43
N PRO A 273 0.92 -24.11 15.27
CA PRO A 273 0.48 -23.59 16.56
C PRO A 273 1.66 -23.14 17.42
N LEU A 274 1.54 -21.95 18.01
CA LEU A 274 2.58 -21.36 18.86
C LEU A 274 2.74 -22.09 20.19
N TYR A 275 1.65 -22.66 20.68
CA TYR A 275 1.60 -23.42 21.92
C TYR A 275 1.20 -24.87 21.60
N PRO A 276 1.64 -25.86 22.40
CA PRO A 276 1.08 -27.20 22.31
C PRO A 276 -0.44 -27.10 22.43
N MET A 277 -1.19 -27.87 21.64
CA MET A 277 -2.63 -27.99 21.89
C MET A 277 -2.79 -28.47 23.34
N SER A 278 -3.64 -27.80 24.11
CA SER A 278 -3.95 -28.22 25.47
C SER A 278 -4.27 -29.71 25.45
N PRO A 279 -3.70 -30.53 26.36
CA PRO A 279 -4.09 -31.92 26.43
C PRO A 279 -5.60 -32.01 26.64
N PRO A 280 -6.28 -33.05 26.12
CA PRO A 280 -7.70 -33.23 26.34
C PRO A 280 -8.01 -33.13 27.84
N PRO A 281 -9.20 -32.60 28.21
CA PRO A 281 -9.56 -32.50 29.62
C PRO A 281 -9.37 -33.86 30.29
N PRO A 282 -8.87 -33.89 31.54
CA PRO A 282 -8.72 -35.14 32.26
C PRO A 282 -10.07 -35.88 32.27
N PRO A 283 -10.07 -37.22 32.21
CA PRO A 283 -11.30 -37.98 32.25
C PRO A 283 -12.14 -37.57 33.47
N PRO A 284 -13.48 -37.59 33.38
CA PRO A 284 -14.35 -37.24 34.50
C PRO A 284 -13.90 -38.00 35.74
N TRP A 285 -13.67 -37.29 36.83
CA TRP A 285 -13.30 -37.90 38.11
C TRP A 285 -14.40 -38.91 38.48
N LYS A 286 -14.02 -40.19 38.62
CA LYS A 286 -14.90 -41.23 39.15
C LYS A 286 -14.59 -41.37 40.65
N PRO A 287 -15.55 -41.04 41.54
CA PRO A 287 -15.42 -41.28 42.97
C PRO A 287 -15.18 -42.76 43.29
#